data_AF-A0ABD2GSJ8-F1
#
_entry.id   AF-A0ABD2GSJ8-F1
#
_cell.length_a   1.000
_cell.length_b   1.000
_cell.length_c   1.000
_cell.angle_alpha   90.00
_cell.angle_beta   90.00
_cell.angle_gamma   90.00
#
_symmetry.space_group_name_H-M   'P 1'
#
loop_
_entity.id
_entity.type
_entity.pdbx_description
1 polymer ?
#
loop_
_entity_poly.entity_id
_entity_poly.type
_entity_poly.pdbx_seq_one_letter_code
_entity_poly.pdbx_strand_id
1 'polypeptide(L)'
;MSNKTEINLTGVKQSQTVWLVKVPKYLSHQWDKASEKGEVGKITIGKKQGKTEVSFRLNEELTTMGAVGEKDGSVLVPRDHPFTMQTVGGQTLAVYSQSDSGQSQLFLLSSLCVSCHLKHVF
;
A
#
# COMPACT_ATOMS: atom_id res chain seq x y z
N MET A 1 24.60 -15.03 26.43
CA MET A 1 24.86 -14.61 25.03
C MET A 1 23.60 -14.88 24.23
N SER A 2 22.64 -13.96 24.20
CA SER A 2 21.47 -14.11 23.31
C SER A 2 21.94 -13.88 21.88
N ASN A 3 21.74 -14.87 21.02
CA ASN A 3 22.18 -14.83 19.63
C ASN A 3 21.52 -13.63 18.92
N LYS A 4 22.32 -12.72 18.39
CA LYS A 4 21.91 -11.54 17.60
C LYS A 4 21.20 -11.90 16.27
N THR A 5 20.93 -13.18 16.04
CA THR A 5 20.43 -13.76 14.78
C THR A 5 19.04 -14.39 14.93
N GLU A 6 18.37 -14.22 16.07
CA GLU A 6 17.04 -14.79 16.28
C GLU A 6 15.97 -13.93 15.57
N ILE A 7 15.23 -14.55 14.66
CA ILE A 7 14.14 -13.90 13.91
C ILE A 7 12.83 -14.12 14.67
N ASN A 8 12.16 -13.03 15.02
CA ASN A 8 10.87 -13.09 15.69
C ASN A 8 9.77 -13.56 14.71
N LEU A 9 9.22 -14.75 14.96
CA LEU A 9 8.15 -15.36 14.16
C LEU A 9 6.73 -15.05 14.67
N THR A 10 6.57 -14.12 15.62
CA THR A 10 5.28 -13.84 16.26
C THR A 10 4.23 -13.37 15.26
N GLY A 11 4.63 -12.56 14.28
CA GLY A 11 3.73 -12.09 13.20
C GLY A 11 3.17 -13.25 12.38
N VAL A 12 4.01 -14.25 12.08
CA VAL A 12 3.61 -15.50 11.42
C VAL A 12 2.65 -16.31 12.31
N LYS A 13 3.00 -16.51 13.58
CA LYS A 13 2.21 -17.32 14.53
C LYS A 13 0.83 -16.72 14.83
N GLN A 14 0.75 -15.39 14.88
CA GLN A 14 -0.49 -14.65 15.13
C GLN A 14 -1.36 -14.47 13.87
N SER A 15 -0.96 -15.03 12.73
CA SER A 15 -1.63 -14.82 11.44
C SER A 15 -1.83 -13.34 11.14
N GLN A 16 -0.85 -12.50 11.51
CA GLN A 16 -0.87 -11.09 11.14
C GLN A 16 -0.67 -11.03 9.63
N THR A 17 -1.73 -10.60 8.94
CA THR A 17 -1.77 -10.59 7.49
C THR A 17 -1.44 -9.20 6.99
N VAL A 18 -0.48 -9.15 6.08
CA VAL A 18 -0.12 -7.91 5.38
C VAL A 18 -0.52 -8.01 3.90
N TRP A 19 -0.70 -6.86 3.26
CA TRP A 19 -1.05 -6.74 1.84
C TRP A 19 0.14 -6.18 1.06
N LEU A 20 0.43 -6.78 -0.09
CA LEU A 20 1.40 -6.24 -1.05
C LEU A 20 0.66 -5.43 -2.11
N VAL A 21 0.76 -4.11 -2.03
CA VAL A 21 0.10 -3.18 -2.96
C VAL A 21 1.12 -2.61 -3.94
N LYS A 22 0.83 -2.69 -5.24
CA LYS A 22 1.63 -2.04 -6.27
C LYS A 22 1.06 -0.66 -6.55
N VAL A 23 1.84 0.36 -6.24
CA VAL A 23 1.47 1.77 -6.36
C VAL A 23 2.16 2.40 -7.58
N PRO A 24 1.44 3.08 -8.48
CA PRO A 24 2.02 3.86 -9.56
C PRO A 24 2.88 5.00 -9.04
N LYS A 25 3.99 5.31 -9.73
CA LYS A 25 4.94 6.36 -9.31
C LYS A 25 4.28 7.72 -9.08
N TYR A 26 3.32 8.11 -9.93
CA TYR A 26 2.66 9.41 -9.77
C TYR A 26 1.96 9.55 -8.42
N LEU A 27 1.45 8.43 -7.86
CA LEU A 27 0.70 8.43 -6.61
C LEU A 27 1.65 8.48 -5.43
N SER A 28 2.76 7.74 -5.47
CA SER A 28 3.81 7.87 -4.44
C SER A 28 4.35 9.29 -4.39
N HIS A 29 4.54 9.95 -5.53
CA HIS A 29 4.94 11.36 -5.58
C HIS A 29 3.91 12.33 -4.97
N GLN A 30 2.61 12.00 -5.00
CA GLN A 30 1.62 12.81 -4.26
C GLN A 30 1.67 12.52 -2.76
N TRP A 31 1.96 11.29 -2.36
CA TRP A 31 2.10 10.94 -0.93
C TRP A 31 3.30 11.62 -0.28
N ASP A 32 4.38 11.85 -1.03
CA ASP A 32 5.53 12.64 -0.56
C ASP A 32 5.17 14.10 -0.22
N LYS A 33 4.03 14.60 -0.73
CA LYS A 33 3.51 15.95 -0.45
C LYS A 33 2.53 15.99 0.71
N ALA A 34 2.25 14.84 1.35
CA ALA A 34 1.33 14.78 2.48
C ALA A 34 1.83 15.62 3.66
N SER A 35 0.88 16.18 4.40
CA SER A 35 1.16 16.96 5.60
C SER A 35 1.82 16.08 6.68
N GLU A 36 2.37 16.70 7.73
CA GLU A 36 3.11 16.03 8.82
C GLU A 36 2.32 14.92 9.54
N LYS A 37 0.99 14.90 9.41
CA LYS A 37 0.13 13.82 9.92
C LYS A 37 0.29 12.49 9.17
N GLY A 38 0.91 12.50 7.99
CA GLY A 38 1.13 11.32 7.16
C GLY A 38 -0.14 10.73 6.55
N GLU A 39 -1.27 11.44 6.62
CA GLU A 39 -2.53 11.01 6.02
C GLU A 39 -2.55 11.36 4.52
N VAL A 40 -2.67 10.34 3.68
CA VAL A 40 -2.65 10.49 2.21
C VAL A 40 -4.03 10.28 1.57
N GLY A 41 -4.95 9.64 2.27
CA GLY A 41 -6.19 9.16 1.69
C GLY A 41 -6.83 8.05 2.49
N LYS A 42 -7.89 7.47 1.93
CA LYS A 42 -8.71 6.45 2.57
C LYS A 42 -8.87 5.22 1.69
N ILE A 43 -8.67 4.04 2.27
CA ILE A 43 -9.02 2.76 1.62
C ILE A 43 -10.46 2.42 1.98
N THR A 44 -11.25 2.09 0.97
CA THR A 44 -12.63 1.62 1.12
C THR A 44 -12.71 0.16 0.66
N ILE A 45 -13.31 -0.69 1.49
CA ILE A 45 -13.56 -2.10 1.19
C ILE A 45 -15.07 -2.29 1.16
N GLY A 46 -15.62 -2.50 -0.03
CA GLY A 46 -17.02 -2.80 -0.26
C GLY A 46 -17.22 -4.27 -0.63
N LYS A 47 -18.38 -4.83 -0.31
CA LYS A 47 -18.80 -6.16 -0.80
C LYS A 47 -20.10 -5.99 -1.57
N LYS A 48 -20.06 -6.21 -2.89
CA LYS A 48 -21.23 -6.14 -3.77
C LYS A 48 -21.48 -7.50 -4.39
N GLN A 49 -22.68 -8.04 -4.19
CA GLN A 49 -23.14 -9.29 -4.83
C GLN A 49 -22.11 -10.45 -4.74
N GLY A 50 -21.45 -10.60 -3.59
CA GLY A 50 -20.44 -11.65 -3.36
C GLY A 50 -19.02 -11.32 -3.85
N LYS A 51 -18.83 -10.23 -4.58
CA LYS A 51 -17.51 -9.73 -5.01
C LYS A 51 -17.02 -8.63 -4.06
N THR A 52 -15.78 -8.77 -3.59
CA THR A 52 -15.10 -7.73 -2.82
C THR A 52 -14.52 -6.68 -3.79
N GLU A 53 -14.91 -5.42 -3.60
CA GLU A 53 -14.35 -4.26 -4.30
C GLU A 53 -13.51 -3.48 -3.30
N VAL A 54 -12.26 -3.20 -3.66
CA VAL A 54 -11.36 -2.38 -2.85
C VAL A 54 -10.93 -1.19 -3.67
N SER A 55 -10.92 0.00 -3.08
CA SER A 55 -10.44 1.22 -3.73
C SER A 55 -9.72 2.12 -2.75
N PHE A 56 -8.71 2.83 -3.22
CA PHE A 56 -8.07 3.93 -2.51
C PHE A 56 -8.59 5.24 -3.04
N ARG A 57 -8.94 6.16 -2.14
CA ARG A 57 -9.33 7.53 -2.48
C ARG A 57 -8.27 8.49 -1.94
N LEU A 58 -7.64 9.25 -2.83
CA LEU A 58 -6.65 10.26 -2.48
C LEU A 58 -7.32 11.50 -1.85
N ASN A 59 -6.65 12.10 -0.85
CA ASN A 59 -7.12 13.35 -0.24
C ASN A 59 -7.17 14.51 -1.25
N GLU A 60 -8.13 15.40 -1.05
CA GLU A 60 -8.36 16.59 -1.88
C GLU A 60 -7.10 17.45 -2.02
N GLU A 61 -6.40 17.70 -0.92
CA GLU A 61 -5.17 18.49 -0.86
C GLU A 61 -4.01 17.91 -1.68
N LEU A 62 -4.03 16.60 -1.96
CA LEU A 62 -2.99 15.89 -2.70
C LEU A 62 -3.34 15.66 -4.18
N THR A 63 -4.50 16.15 -4.64
CA THR A 63 -4.96 15.96 -6.02
C THR A 63 -4.37 16.94 -7.02
N THR A 64 -3.78 18.02 -6.53
CA THR A 64 -3.21 19.09 -7.35
C THR A 64 -1.76 18.77 -7.72
N MET A 65 -1.53 18.33 -8.96
CA MET A 65 -0.19 18.32 -9.54
C MET A 65 0.25 19.74 -9.88
N GLY A 66 0.75 20.47 -8.88
CA GLY A 66 1.50 21.70 -9.13
C GLY A 66 2.90 21.35 -9.64
N ALA A 67 3.13 21.38 -10.94
CA ALA A 67 4.46 21.70 -11.44
C ALA A 67 4.68 23.18 -11.13
N VAL A 68 5.75 23.49 -10.39
CA VAL A 68 6.20 24.87 -10.22
C VAL A 68 6.54 25.39 -11.62
N GLY A 69 5.65 26.18 -12.22
CA GLY A 69 6.02 27.03 -13.36
C GLY A 69 5.14 27.06 -14.61
N GLU A 70 4.01 26.36 -14.73
CA GLU A 70 3.19 26.46 -15.96
C GLU A 70 1.71 26.77 -15.67
N LYS A 71 1.33 27.99 -16.06
CA LYS A 71 -0.04 28.41 -16.38
C LYS A 71 -0.54 27.54 -17.55
N ASP A 72 -1.80 27.13 -17.47
CA ASP A 72 -2.58 26.36 -18.46
C ASP A 72 -2.44 24.83 -18.40
N GLY A 73 -3.32 24.23 -17.59
CA GLY A 73 -3.63 22.78 -17.63
C GLY A 73 -3.27 22.03 -16.36
N SER A 74 -3.90 22.32 -15.22
CA SER A 74 -3.73 21.48 -14.03
C SER A 74 -4.30 20.08 -14.32
N VAL A 75 -3.45 19.13 -14.65
CA VAL A 75 -3.82 17.72 -14.73
C VAL A 75 -4.19 17.28 -13.31
N LEU A 76 -5.48 17.13 -13.05
CA LEU A 76 -5.98 16.65 -11.76
C LEU A 76 -5.67 15.15 -11.66
N VAL A 77 -5.01 14.74 -10.57
CA VAL A 77 -4.82 13.32 -10.29
C VAL A 77 -6.19 12.73 -9.97
N PRO A 78 -6.61 11.62 -10.61
CA PRO A 78 -7.86 10.95 -10.29
C PRO A 78 -7.92 10.64 -8.80
N ARG A 79 -9.03 11.00 -8.13
CA ARG A 79 -9.18 10.74 -6.70
C ARG A 79 -9.37 9.27 -6.39
N ASP A 80 -10.17 8.59 -7.21
CA ASP A 80 -10.60 7.23 -6.95
C ASP A 80 -9.74 6.24 -7.74
N HIS A 81 -9.08 5.36 -6.99
CA HIS A 81 -8.12 4.40 -7.50
C HIS A 81 -8.56 2.98 -7.13
N PRO A 82 -9.26 2.25 -8.02
CA PRO A 82 -9.71 0.90 -7.74
C PRO A 82 -8.53 -0.08 -7.68
N PHE A 83 -8.58 -1.00 -6.72
CA PHE A 83 -7.61 -2.08 -6.59
C PHE A 83 -8.09 -3.27 -7.38
N THR A 84 -7.20 -3.84 -8.19
CA THR A 84 -7.45 -5.14 -8.80
C THR A 84 -6.92 -6.22 -7.89
N MET A 85 -7.79 -7.12 -7.44
CA MET A 85 -7.40 -8.18 -6.53
C MET A 85 -6.77 -9.37 -7.28
N GLN A 86 -5.55 -9.82 -6.93
CA GLN A 86 -4.81 -10.89 -7.63
C GLN A 86 -4.17 -11.91 -6.69
N THR A 87 -4.58 -13.17 -6.74
CA THR A 87 -3.98 -14.24 -5.92
C THR A 87 -2.52 -14.52 -6.32
N VAL A 88 -1.62 -14.55 -5.35
CA VAL A 88 -0.24 -15.04 -5.51
C VAL A 88 -0.20 -16.58 -5.54
N GLY A 89 -0.75 -17.17 -6.60
CA GLY A 89 -0.72 -18.62 -6.78
C GLY A 89 0.71 -19.14 -6.98
N GLY A 90 1.08 -20.23 -6.30
CA GLY A 90 2.34 -20.96 -6.55
C GLY A 90 3.58 -20.46 -5.79
N GLN A 91 3.46 -19.44 -4.93
CA GLN A 91 4.57 -18.96 -4.10
C GLN A 91 4.10 -18.47 -2.73
N THR A 92 4.89 -18.72 -1.70
CA THR A 92 4.70 -18.15 -0.36
C THR A 92 5.59 -16.94 -0.21
N LEU A 93 5.00 -15.77 0.03
CA LEU A 93 5.74 -14.53 0.26
C LEU A 93 5.73 -14.18 1.76
N ALA A 94 6.84 -13.61 2.23
CA ALA A 94 7.00 -13.13 3.61
C ALA A 94 7.69 -11.76 3.62
N VAL A 95 7.36 -10.94 4.62
CA VAL A 95 7.99 -9.64 4.87
C VAL A 95 8.93 -9.79 6.06
N TYR A 96 10.20 -9.51 5.82
CA TYR A 96 11.21 -9.40 6.86
C TYR A 96 11.45 -7.92 7.17
N SER A 97 11.33 -7.55 8.44
CA SER A 97 11.63 -6.20 8.93
C SER A 97 12.78 -6.25 9.92
N GLN A 98 13.75 -5.36 9.76
CA GLN A 98 14.84 -5.16 10.69
C GLN A 98 14.80 -3.71 11.20
N SER A 99 14.75 -3.54 12.52
CA SER A 99 14.83 -2.23 13.15
C SER A 99 16.28 -1.78 13.35
N ASP A 100 16.48 -0.48 13.53
CA ASP A 100 17.79 0.12 13.85
C ASP A 100 18.38 -0.43 15.17
N SER A 101 17.51 -0.81 16.11
CA SER A 101 17.87 -1.51 17.35
C SER A 101 18.30 -2.97 17.16
N GLY A 102 18.34 -3.47 15.92
CA GLY A 102 18.76 -4.82 15.58
C GLY A 102 17.69 -5.90 15.80
N GLN A 103 16.45 -5.51 16.11
CA GLN A 103 15.34 -6.45 16.24
C GLN A 103 14.86 -6.87 14.86
N SER A 104 14.70 -8.17 14.65
CA SER A 104 14.33 -8.75 13.36
C SER A 104 13.02 -9.50 13.50
N GLN A 105 12.04 -9.20 12.64
CA GLN A 105 10.70 -9.79 12.68
C GLN A 105 10.26 -10.26 11.29
N LEU A 106 9.54 -11.38 11.26
CA LEU A 106 8.99 -11.95 10.04
C LEU A 106 7.46 -11.96 10.09
N PHE A 107 6.83 -11.53 9.00
CA PHE A 107 5.39 -11.56 8.79
C PHE A 107 5.07 -12.35 7.52
N LEU A 108 3.99 -13.13 7.51
CA LEU A 108 3.52 -13.77 6.28
C LEU A 108 2.59 -12.83 5.53
N LEU A 109 2.74 -12.79 4.21
CA LEU A 109 1.71 -12.25 3.36
C LEU A 109 0.53 -13.24 3.37
N SER A 110 -0.70 -12.76 3.49
CA SER A 110 -1.88 -13.64 3.56
C SER A 110 -2.01 -14.54 2.33
N SER A 111 -2.76 -15.65 2.39
CA SER A 111 -3.14 -16.38 1.15
C SER A 111 -4.05 -15.55 0.24
N LEU A 112 -4.75 -14.56 0.80
CA LEU A 112 -5.34 -13.44 0.05
C LEU A 112 -4.32 -12.33 -0.20
N CYS A 113 -3.02 -12.65 -0.30
CA CYS A 113 -2.00 -11.73 -0.74
C CYS A 113 -2.32 -11.41 -2.18
N VAL A 114 -3.04 -10.33 -2.24
CA VAL A 114 -3.66 -9.84 -3.41
C VAL A 114 -2.70 -8.76 -3.85
N SER A 115 -1.92 -9.05 -4.89
CA SER A 115 -1.11 -8.02 -5.53
C SER A 115 -2.08 -6.97 -6.06
N CYS A 116 -2.31 -5.93 -5.27
CA CYS A 116 -3.29 -4.90 -5.59
C CYS A 116 -2.64 -4.03 -6.65
N HIS A 117 -3.12 -4.15 -7.88
CA HIS A 117 -2.73 -3.23 -8.94
C HIS A 117 -3.70 -2.06 -8.96
N LEU A 118 -3.18 -0.87 -8.68
CA LEU A 118 -3.90 0.36 -8.96
C LEU A 118 -4.08 0.49 -10.47
N LYS A 119 -5.34 0.60 -10.93
CA LYS A 119 -5.60 0.89 -12.34
C LYS A 119 -5.17 2.33 -12.64
N HIS A 120 -4.46 2.51 -13.76
CA HIS A 120 -4.22 3.83 -14.32
C HIS A 120 -5.55 4.36 -14.83
N VAL A 121 -6.12 5.34 -14.14
CA VAL A 121 -7.31 6.08 -14.60
C VAL A 121 -6.76 7.26 -15.40
N PHE A 122 -7.04 7.29 -16.70
CA PHE A 122 -6.72 8.41 -17.58
C PHE A 122 -7.92 9.35 -17.66
#